data_AF-A0A0E2Z2Q7-F1
#
_entry.id   AF-A0A0E2Z2Q7-F1
#
_cell.length_a   1.000
_cell.length_b   1.000
_cell.length_c   1.000
_cell.angle_alpha   90.00
_cell.angle_beta   90.00
_cell.angle_gamma   90.00
#
_symmetry.space_group_name_H-M   'P 1'
#
loop_
_entity.id
_entity.type
_entity.pdbx_description
1 polymer ?
#
loop_
_entity_poly.entity_id
_entity_poly.type
_entity_poly.pdbx_seq_one_letter_code
_entity_poly.pdbx_strand_id
1 'polypeptide(L)'
;MQFSLFSSPHLHQKNGVSQLMFQVILALLPGIAAYSWYFGYGVLINIALAVTTALASEALMLRARGQPLGLFLTDGSAVVTAVLLALCLPPLAPWWVPVIGAAFALIFAKHLYGGLGYNPFNPAMVGYVLLLISFPKEMTAWLPARELATHTVGLQESLELVFTGATAVQGMTIDALSGATPLDYAKTQLGLGQPMAEIRVQPLFGIVGGQGWEWINAGFLLGGLWLLYKRVISWHIPLAMLGSLLILALCFQWLNPAGYPSALFHLVSGGVLLGAFFIATDPVTAAATPRGRLFYGAGVGCLTYIIRTWGGYPDGVAFAVLLMNMTVPLIDYYTPPRVFGHNRH
;
A
#
# COMPACT_ATOMS: atom_id res chain seq x y z
N MET A 1 28.95 -17.94 49.23
CA MET A 1 27.51 -18.14 48.98
C MET A 1 27.16 -17.46 47.67
N GLN A 2 26.85 -18.21 46.61
CA GLN A 2 26.34 -17.63 45.36
C GLN A 2 24.84 -17.37 45.55
N PHE A 3 24.45 -16.10 45.57
CA PHE A 3 23.03 -15.72 45.59
C PHE A 3 22.45 -15.99 44.20
N SER A 4 21.40 -16.82 44.13
CA SER A 4 20.62 -17.03 42.93
C SER A 4 19.85 -15.74 42.61
N LEU A 5 20.29 -15.00 41.61
CA LEU A 5 19.56 -13.85 41.08
C LEU A 5 18.34 -14.38 40.31
N PHE A 6 17.16 -14.32 40.90
CA PHE A 6 15.91 -14.55 40.19
C PHE A 6 15.55 -13.28 39.41
N SER A 7 15.58 -13.32 38.09
CA SER A 7 15.00 -12.25 37.27
C SER A 7 13.49 -12.24 37.46
N SER A 8 12.89 -11.05 37.58
CA SER A 8 11.43 -10.89 37.64
C SER A 8 10.75 -11.68 36.52
N PRO A 9 9.61 -12.36 36.79
CA PRO A 9 8.93 -13.16 35.78
C PRO A 9 8.46 -12.26 34.63
N HIS A 10 9.11 -12.40 33.47
CA HIS A 10 8.64 -11.79 32.24
C HIS A 10 7.36 -12.52 31.83
N LEU A 11 6.21 -11.83 31.97
CA LEU A 11 4.94 -12.28 31.39
C LEU A 11 5.16 -12.49 29.89
N HIS A 12 5.11 -13.75 29.44
CA HIS A 12 5.22 -14.08 28.02
C HIS A 12 4.06 -13.40 27.27
N GLN A 13 4.39 -12.39 26.47
CA GLN A 13 3.42 -11.68 25.66
C GLN A 13 2.97 -12.63 24.54
N LYS A 14 1.67 -12.95 24.50
CA LYS A 14 1.09 -14.04 23.69
C LYS A 14 1.09 -13.78 22.16
N ASN A 15 1.46 -12.59 21.70
CA ASN A 15 1.35 -12.23 20.29
C ASN A 15 2.75 -12.09 19.66
N GLY A 16 3.18 -13.13 18.96
CA GLY A 16 4.43 -13.08 18.19
C GLY A 16 4.29 -12.26 16.91
N VAL A 17 5.41 -11.75 16.39
CA VAL A 17 5.48 -11.02 15.12
C VAL A 17 4.83 -11.81 13.97
N SER A 18 5.12 -13.12 13.89
CA SER A 18 4.54 -14.00 12.88
C SER A 18 3.00 -14.06 12.94
N GLN A 19 2.42 -14.04 14.14
CA GLN A 19 0.96 -14.00 14.30
C GLN A 19 0.37 -12.66 13.83
N LEU A 20 1.05 -11.55 14.11
CA LEU A 20 0.66 -10.23 13.62
C LEU A 20 0.69 -10.19 12.09
N MET A 21 1.78 -10.65 11.48
CA MET A 21 1.94 -10.67 10.02
C MET A 21 0.89 -11.59 9.36
N PHE A 22 0.61 -12.74 9.95
CA PHE A 22 -0.46 -13.62 9.47
C PHE A 22 -1.84 -12.96 9.53
N GLN A 23 -2.15 -12.22 10.60
CA GLN A 23 -3.41 -11.48 10.71
C GLN A 23 -3.50 -10.38 9.64
N VAL A 24 -2.40 -9.69 9.32
CA VAL A 24 -2.37 -8.70 8.23
C VAL A 24 -2.66 -9.35 6.88
N ILE A 25 -2.05 -10.51 6.58
CA ILE A 25 -2.34 -11.27 5.34
C ILE A 25 -3.81 -11.69 5.29
N LEU A 26 -4.33 -12.23 6.39
CA LEU A 26 -5.74 -12.65 6.48
C LEU A 26 -6.69 -11.48 6.21
N ALA A 27 -6.37 -10.31 6.76
CA ALA A 27 -7.15 -9.09 6.58
C ALA A 27 -7.09 -8.55 5.15
N LEU A 28 -6.04 -8.84 4.38
CA LEU A 28 -5.94 -8.45 2.97
C LEU A 28 -6.81 -9.33 2.04
N LEU A 29 -7.13 -10.57 2.44
CA LEU A 29 -7.82 -11.54 1.58
C LEU A 29 -9.14 -11.04 0.95
N PRO A 30 -10.05 -10.34 1.67
CA PRO A 30 -11.28 -9.83 1.06
C PRO A 30 -11.00 -8.82 -0.06
N GLY A 31 -10.01 -7.95 0.13
CA GLY A 31 -9.57 -7.00 -0.89
C GLY A 31 -8.92 -7.71 -2.08
N ILE A 32 -8.04 -8.68 -1.84
CA ILE A 32 -7.39 -9.49 -2.90
C ILE A 32 -8.43 -10.25 -3.73
N ALA A 33 -9.45 -10.82 -3.09
CA ALA A 33 -10.52 -11.53 -3.76
C ALA A 33 -11.33 -10.60 -4.69
N ALA A 34 -11.74 -9.44 -4.19
CA ALA A 34 -12.40 -8.42 -5.00
C ALA A 34 -11.51 -7.94 -6.16
N TYR A 35 -10.23 -7.72 -5.89
CA TYR A 35 -9.25 -7.27 -6.90
C TYR A 35 -9.12 -8.29 -8.02
N SER A 36 -8.93 -9.56 -7.67
CA SER A 36 -8.79 -10.65 -8.64
C SER A 36 -10.07 -10.87 -9.46
N TRP A 37 -11.24 -10.61 -8.86
CA TRP A 37 -12.52 -10.72 -9.55
C TRP A 37 -12.75 -9.62 -10.60
N TYR A 38 -12.42 -8.37 -10.25
CA TYR A 38 -12.66 -7.21 -11.11
C TYR A 38 -11.55 -6.94 -12.13
N PHE A 39 -10.29 -7.28 -11.81
CA PHE A 39 -9.13 -6.98 -12.65
C PHE A 39 -8.34 -8.22 -13.09
N GLY A 40 -8.87 -9.41 -12.81
CA GLY A 40 -8.33 -10.67 -13.33
C GLY A 40 -7.23 -11.31 -12.48
N TYR A 41 -6.75 -12.46 -12.96
CA TYR A 41 -5.83 -13.34 -12.23
C TYR A 41 -4.39 -12.82 -12.16
N GLY A 42 -4.04 -11.80 -12.96
CA GLY A 42 -2.72 -11.16 -12.95
C GLY A 42 -2.27 -10.69 -11.58
N VAL A 43 -3.21 -10.22 -10.73
CA VAL A 43 -2.93 -9.83 -9.33
C VAL A 43 -2.33 -10.99 -8.53
N LEU A 44 -2.86 -12.21 -8.70
CA LEU A 44 -2.36 -13.39 -7.99
C LEU A 44 -0.98 -13.83 -8.50
N ILE A 45 -0.74 -13.66 -9.81
CA ILE A 45 0.56 -13.93 -10.43
C ILE A 45 1.62 -12.96 -9.89
N ASN A 46 1.31 -11.67 -9.81
CA ASN A 46 2.17 -10.66 -9.19
C ASN A 46 2.49 -11.00 -7.74
N ILE A 47 1.47 -11.40 -6.94
CA ILE A 47 1.68 -11.82 -5.55
C ILE A 47 2.62 -13.02 -5.50
N ALA A 48 2.39 -14.05 -6.32
CA ALA A 48 3.24 -15.24 -6.35
C ALA A 48 4.70 -14.89 -6.68
N LEU A 49 4.93 -14.13 -7.76
CA LEU A 49 6.27 -13.71 -8.19
C LEU A 49 6.97 -12.84 -7.14
N ALA A 50 6.26 -11.87 -6.56
CA ALA A 50 6.80 -10.99 -5.53
C ALA A 50 7.15 -11.78 -4.26
N VAL A 51 6.29 -12.71 -3.81
CA VAL A 51 6.52 -13.51 -2.61
C VAL A 51 7.70 -14.46 -2.81
N THR A 52 7.77 -15.18 -3.93
CA THR A 52 8.91 -16.06 -4.22
C THR A 52 10.21 -15.28 -4.26
N THR A 53 10.21 -14.09 -4.88
CA THR A 53 11.40 -13.24 -4.97
C THR A 53 11.81 -12.65 -3.64
N ALA A 54 10.83 -12.23 -2.83
CA ALA A 54 11.08 -11.67 -1.50
C ALA A 54 11.69 -12.71 -0.56
N LEU A 55 11.13 -13.93 -0.53
CA LEU A 55 11.67 -15.04 0.27
C LEU A 55 13.07 -15.45 -0.20
N ALA A 56 13.31 -15.52 -1.52
CA ALA A 56 14.63 -15.81 -2.06
C ALA A 56 15.65 -14.73 -1.70
N SER A 57 15.26 -13.46 -1.81
CA SER A 57 16.10 -12.30 -1.49
C SER A 57 16.41 -12.21 0.01
N GLU A 58 15.42 -12.46 0.87
CA GLU A 58 15.61 -12.54 2.31
C GLU A 58 16.53 -13.70 2.69
N ALA A 59 16.31 -14.90 2.14
CA ALA A 59 17.17 -16.06 2.39
C ALA A 59 18.62 -15.80 1.97
N LEU A 60 18.82 -15.15 0.81
CA LEU A 60 20.15 -14.77 0.32
C LEU A 60 20.83 -13.79 1.28
N MET A 61 20.14 -12.72 1.67
CA MET A 61 20.70 -11.69 2.56
C MET A 61 20.98 -12.22 3.96
N LEU A 62 20.13 -13.09 4.50
CA LEU A 62 20.36 -13.76 5.79
C LEU A 62 21.59 -14.66 5.72
N ARG A 63 21.73 -15.46 4.65
CA ARG A 63 22.90 -16.31 4.43
C ARG A 63 24.17 -15.49 4.29
N ALA A 64 24.14 -14.40 3.52
CA ALA A 64 25.27 -13.49 3.36
C ALA A 64 25.70 -12.82 4.68
N ARG A 65 24.76 -12.61 5.61
CA ARG A 65 25.00 -12.04 6.94
C ARG A 65 25.29 -13.08 8.04
N GLY A 66 25.34 -14.37 7.71
CA GLY A 66 25.52 -15.45 8.69
C GLY A 66 24.39 -15.56 9.72
N GLN A 67 23.18 -15.13 9.38
CA GLN A 67 22.01 -15.15 10.26
C GLN A 67 21.21 -16.45 10.11
N PRO A 68 20.51 -16.93 11.16
CA PRO A 68 19.72 -18.15 11.10
C PRO A 68 18.50 -17.99 10.18
N LEU A 69 18.44 -18.78 9.10
CA LEU A 69 17.37 -18.70 8.10
C LEU A 69 15.98 -19.01 8.68
N GLY A 70 15.86 -20.08 9.46
CA GLY A 70 14.55 -20.58 9.90
C GLY A 70 13.75 -19.60 10.76
N LEU A 71 14.43 -18.80 11.59
CA LEU A 71 13.76 -17.85 12.49
C LEU A 71 13.18 -16.66 11.71
N PHE A 72 13.94 -16.09 10.78
CA PHE A 72 13.54 -14.89 10.06
C PHE A 72 12.61 -15.20 8.88
N LEU A 73 12.82 -16.31 8.15
CA LEU A 73 11.93 -16.68 7.05
C LEU A 73 10.50 -17.04 7.50
N THR A 74 10.32 -17.42 8.77
CA THR A 74 9.01 -17.76 9.34
C THR A 74 8.30 -16.58 10.03
N ASP A 75 8.93 -15.40 10.06
CA ASP A 75 8.34 -14.20 10.66
C ASP A 75 7.21 -13.58 9.81
N GLY A 76 7.10 -13.98 8.53
CA GLY A 76 6.05 -13.55 7.60
C GLY A 76 6.20 -12.12 7.08
N SER A 77 7.21 -11.36 7.52
CA SER A 77 7.36 -9.94 7.19
C SER A 77 7.76 -9.72 5.72
N ALA A 78 8.58 -10.60 5.14
CA ALA A 78 8.87 -10.56 3.71
C ALA A 78 7.64 -10.86 2.84
N VAL A 79 6.78 -11.78 3.28
CA VAL A 79 5.53 -12.12 2.59
C VAL A 79 4.58 -10.93 2.61
N VAL A 80 4.37 -10.28 3.77
CA VAL A 80 3.54 -9.06 3.86
C VAL A 80 4.08 -7.96 2.95
N THR A 81 5.40 -7.73 2.99
CA THR A 81 6.06 -6.73 2.12
C THR A 81 5.79 -7.00 0.64
N ALA A 82 5.95 -8.25 0.21
CA ALA A 82 5.73 -8.67 -1.16
C ALA A 82 4.26 -8.56 -1.60
N VAL A 83 3.32 -8.98 -0.74
CA VAL A 83 1.88 -8.88 -1.03
C VAL A 83 1.46 -7.42 -1.16
N LEU A 84 1.90 -6.55 -0.24
CA LEU A 84 1.59 -5.12 -0.30
C LEU A 84 2.17 -4.46 -1.56
N LEU A 85 3.41 -4.79 -1.91
CA LEU A 85 4.01 -4.33 -3.16
C LEU A 85 3.20 -4.80 -4.37
N ALA A 86 2.90 -6.10 -4.47
CA ALA A 86 2.20 -6.70 -5.60
C ALA A 86 0.81 -6.09 -5.83
N LEU A 87 0.09 -5.74 -4.76
CA LEU A 87 -1.23 -5.11 -4.84
C LEU A 87 -1.19 -3.66 -5.35
N CYS A 88 -0.02 -3.02 -5.30
CA CYS A 88 0.20 -1.70 -5.88
C CYS A 88 0.57 -1.76 -7.37
N LEU A 89 0.87 -2.94 -7.92
CA LEU A 89 1.27 -3.09 -9.32
C LEU A 89 0.07 -3.31 -10.25
N PRO A 90 0.16 -2.88 -11.52
CA PRO A 90 -0.80 -3.27 -12.54
C PRO A 90 -0.91 -4.80 -12.65
N PRO A 91 -2.12 -5.37 -12.80
CA PRO A 91 -2.32 -6.82 -12.77
C PRO A 91 -1.51 -7.58 -13.82
N LEU A 92 -1.33 -7.02 -15.01
CA LEU A 92 -0.58 -7.65 -16.12
C LEU A 92 0.84 -7.09 -16.27
N ALA A 93 1.40 -6.54 -15.20
CA ALA A 93 2.79 -6.10 -15.20
C ALA A 93 3.70 -7.27 -15.65
N PRO A 94 4.67 -7.03 -16.57
CA PRO A 94 5.61 -8.07 -16.97
C PRO A 94 6.33 -8.67 -15.77
N TRP A 95 6.61 -9.98 -15.81
CA TRP A 95 7.13 -10.75 -14.66
C TRP A 95 8.36 -10.13 -13.97
N TRP A 96 9.20 -9.42 -14.73
CA TRP A 96 10.42 -8.80 -14.21
C TRP A 96 10.13 -7.58 -13.33
N VAL A 97 8.99 -6.90 -13.49
CA VAL A 97 8.58 -5.74 -12.67
C VAL A 97 8.39 -6.13 -11.19
N PRO A 98 7.49 -7.08 -10.82
CA PRO A 98 7.36 -7.50 -9.43
C PRO A 98 8.64 -8.11 -8.86
N VAL A 99 9.45 -8.80 -9.69
CA VAL A 99 10.74 -9.37 -9.28
C VAL A 99 11.73 -8.27 -8.89
N ILE A 100 11.94 -7.26 -9.74
CA ILE A 100 12.85 -6.14 -9.43
C ILE A 100 12.36 -5.37 -8.21
N GLY A 101 11.06 -5.06 -8.14
CA GLY A 101 10.49 -4.32 -7.01
C GLY A 101 10.64 -5.07 -5.69
N ALA A 102 10.35 -6.37 -5.66
CA ALA A 102 10.44 -7.19 -4.46
C ALA A 102 11.89 -7.38 -4.02
N ALA A 103 12.80 -7.68 -4.96
CA ALA A 103 14.22 -7.79 -4.68
C ALA A 103 14.77 -6.47 -4.10
N PHE A 104 14.42 -5.32 -4.70
CA PHE A 104 14.87 -4.03 -4.23
C PHE A 104 14.32 -3.68 -2.84
N ALA A 105 13.02 -3.91 -2.60
CA ALA A 105 12.38 -3.73 -1.30
C ALA A 105 13.09 -4.53 -0.20
N LEU A 106 13.36 -5.81 -0.44
CA LEU A 106 13.96 -6.67 0.59
C LEU A 106 15.45 -6.39 0.78
N ILE A 107 16.21 -6.30 -0.31
CA ILE A 107 17.66 -6.12 -0.23
C ILE A 107 17.98 -4.73 0.30
N PHE A 108 17.52 -3.68 -0.38
CA PHE A 108 17.96 -2.31 -0.11
C PHE A 108 17.19 -1.64 1.01
N ALA A 109 15.86 -1.80 1.05
CA ALA A 109 15.04 -1.09 2.04
C ALA A 109 14.97 -1.82 3.39
N LYS A 110 15.10 -3.16 3.42
CA LYS A 110 15.02 -3.95 4.65
C LYS A 110 16.37 -4.47 5.14
N HIS A 111 17.08 -5.26 4.34
CA HIS A 111 18.24 -6.02 4.85
C HIS A 111 19.53 -5.23 4.95
N LEU A 112 19.78 -4.23 4.09
CA LEU A 112 20.94 -3.35 4.23
C LEU A 112 20.94 -2.57 5.55
N TYR A 113 19.76 -2.31 6.12
CA TYR A 113 19.62 -1.63 7.42
C TYR A 113 19.64 -2.58 8.62
N GLY A 114 19.76 -3.89 8.42
CA GLY A 114 19.82 -4.86 9.51
C GLY A 114 18.63 -5.82 9.60
N GLY A 115 17.59 -5.65 8.78
CA GLY A 115 16.41 -6.52 8.74
C GLY A 115 15.19 -5.91 9.43
N LEU A 116 14.27 -6.77 9.88
CA LEU A 116 13.04 -6.33 10.52
C LEU A 116 13.32 -5.52 11.80
N GLY A 117 12.67 -4.36 11.94
CA GLY A 117 12.83 -3.49 13.11
C GLY A 117 13.89 -2.40 12.95
N TYR A 118 14.74 -2.49 11.92
CA TYR A 118 15.79 -1.51 11.65
C TYR A 118 15.58 -0.71 10.36
N ASN A 119 14.58 -1.09 9.55
CA ASN A 119 14.28 -0.40 8.30
C ASN A 119 13.69 0.99 8.58
N PRO A 120 14.31 2.09 8.09
CA PRO A 120 13.80 3.44 8.30
C PRO A 120 12.55 3.74 7.45
N PHE A 121 12.40 3.02 6.34
CA PHE A 121 11.33 3.19 5.37
C PHE A 121 10.49 1.93 5.25
N ASN A 122 9.23 2.10 4.86
CA ASN A 122 8.36 0.97 4.55
C ASN A 122 8.92 0.26 3.30
N PRO A 123 9.40 -0.99 3.40
CA PRO A 123 10.15 -1.61 2.31
C PRO A 123 9.32 -1.80 1.04
N ALA A 124 8.03 -2.12 1.18
CA ALA A 124 7.12 -2.28 0.05
C ALA A 124 6.97 -0.97 -0.73
N MET A 125 6.81 0.16 -0.01
CA MET A 125 6.68 1.47 -0.66
C MET A 125 7.97 1.93 -1.32
N VAL A 126 9.14 1.59 -0.77
CA VAL A 126 10.43 1.87 -1.43
C VAL A 126 10.54 1.11 -2.75
N GLY A 127 10.20 -0.18 -2.76
CA GLY A 127 10.16 -0.98 -3.99
C GLY A 127 9.17 -0.42 -5.01
N TYR A 128 7.98 -0.03 -4.56
CA TYR A 128 6.95 0.54 -5.42
C TYR A 128 7.38 1.89 -6.05
N VAL A 129 7.96 2.79 -5.25
CA VAL A 129 8.45 4.09 -5.74
C VAL A 129 9.60 3.93 -6.72
N LEU A 130 10.52 2.98 -6.49
CA LEU A 130 11.56 2.65 -7.48
C LEU A 130 10.93 2.28 -8.83
N LEU A 131 9.92 1.40 -8.82
CA LEU A 131 9.25 0.97 -10.04
C LEU A 131 8.51 2.11 -10.75
N LEU A 132 7.80 2.96 -9.99
CA LEU A 132 7.11 4.13 -10.54
C LEU A 132 8.06 5.08 -11.28
N ILE A 133 9.24 5.33 -10.71
CA ILE A 133 10.21 6.27 -11.28
C ILE A 133 10.98 5.62 -12.45
N SER A 134 11.35 4.34 -12.31
CA SER A 134 12.23 3.68 -13.28
C SER A 134 11.48 3.10 -14.48
N PHE A 135 10.22 2.68 -14.30
CA PHE A 135 9.43 1.97 -15.31
C PHE A 135 8.01 2.56 -15.46
N PRO A 136 7.88 3.87 -15.75
CA PRO A 136 6.57 4.53 -15.77
C PRO A 136 5.59 3.92 -16.78
N LYS A 137 6.05 3.50 -17.97
CA LYS A 137 5.20 2.87 -19.00
C LYS A 137 4.44 1.66 -18.42
N GLU A 138 5.18 0.73 -17.83
CA GLU A 138 4.61 -0.51 -17.30
C GLU A 138 3.71 -0.23 -16.09
N MET A 139 4.05 0.77 -15.28
CA MET A 139 3.28 1.15 -14.09
C MET A 139 1.97 1.90 -14.40
N THR A 140 1.78 2.32 -15.65
CA THR A 140 0.53 2.95 -16.13
C THR A 140 -0.38 2.00 -16.92
N ALA A 141 0.03 0.76 -17.18
CA ALA A 141 -0.72 -0.20 -17.98
C ALA A 141 -1.78 -0.98 -17.15
N TRP A 142 -2.79 -0.27 -16.66
CA TRP A 142 -3.85 -0.84 -15.83
C TRP A 142 -4.94 -1.53 -16.66
N LEU A 143 -5.48 -2.65 -16.19
CA LEU A 143 -6.68 -3.24 -16.79
C LEU A 143 -7.93 -2.41 -16.44
N PRO A 144 -8.89 -2.23 -17.36
CA PRO A 144 -10.21 -1.72 -17.00
C PRO A 144 -10.95 -2.73 -16.12
N ALA A 145 -11.92 -2.25 -15.34
CA ALA A 145 -12.78 -3.13 -14.55
C ALA A 145 -13.53 -4.10 -15.48
N ARG A 146 -13.76 -5.33 -15.00
CA ARG A 146 -14.41 -6.42 -15.75
C ARG A 146 -15.70 -6.03 -16.48
N GLU A 147 -16.50 -5.13 -15.90
CA GLU A 147 -17.77 -4.65 -16.49
C GLU A 147 -17.57 -3.72 -17.69
N LEU A 148 -16.40 -3.08 -17.78
CA LEU A 148 -15.99 -2.19 -18.88
C LEU A 148 -15.08 -2.89 -19.89
N ALA A 149 -14.49 -4.03 -19.50
CA ALA A 149 -13.58 -4.78 -20.35
C ALA A 149 -14.34 -5.45 -21.51
N THR A 150 -13.85 -5.25 -22.73
CA THR A 150 -14.37 -5.92 -23.94
C THR A 150 -14.01 -7.41 -23.97
N HIS A 151 -12.91 -7.78 -23.32
CA HIS A 151 -12.41 -9.15 -23.22
C HIS A 151 -11.95 -9.45 -21.79
N THR A 152 -12.42 -10.56 -21.22
CA THR A 152 -11.98 -11.01 -19.90
C THR A 152 -10.78 -11.92 -20.03
N VAL A 153 -9.64 -11.49 -19.52
CA VAL A 153 -8.39 -12.26 -19.58
C VAL A 153 -8.44 -13.45 -18.60
N GLY A 154 -8.33 -14.65 -19.13
CA GLY A 154 -8.30 -15.89 -18.34
C GLY A 154 -6.97 -16.09 -17.59
N LEU A 155 -6.86 -17.14 -16.78
CA LEU A 155 -5.62 -17.45 -16.04
C LEU A 155 -4.46 -17.79 -16.99
N GLN A 156 -4.71 -18.61 -18.02
CA GLN A 156 -3.69 -19.01 -18.98
C GLN A 156 -3.19 -17.79 -19.79
N GLU A 157 -4.11 -16.97 -20.29
CA GLU A 157 -3.78 -15.75 -21.02
C GLU A 157 -3.04 -14.74 -20.13
N SER A 158 -3.42 -14.64 -18.85
CA SER A 158 -2.69 -13.79 -17.88
C SER A 158 -1.24 -14.25 -17.73
N LEU A 159 -0.99 -15.57 -17.68
CA LEU A 159 0.37 -16.12 -17.63
C LEU A 159 1.13 -15.82 -18.92
N GLU A 160 0.52 -16.06 -20.09
CA GLU A 160 1.15 -15.75 -21.38
C GLU A 160 1.51 -14.26 -21.48
N LEU A 161 0.60 -13.35 -21.13
CA LEU A 161 0.83 -11.91 -21.15
C LEU A 161 1.94 -11.49 -20.18
N VAL A 162 1.93 -11.99 -18.94
CA VAL A 162 2.94 -11.63 -17.93
C VAL A 162 4.34 -12.11 -18.31
N PHE A 163 4.48 -13.29 -18.94
CA PHE A 163 5.78 -13.86 -19.29
C PHE A 163 6.29 -13.48 -20.68
N THR A 164 5.39 -13.30 -21.65
CA THR A 164 5.75 -13.11 -23.07
C THR A 164 5.35 -11.75 -23.65
N GLY A 165 4.45 -11.02 -22.97
CA GLY A 165 3.98 -9.70 -23.40
C GLY A 165 2.88 -9.71 -24.47
N ALA A 166 2.47 -10.88 -24.98
CA ALA A 166 1.41 -11.03 -25.97
C ALA A 166 0.65 -12.34 -25.78
N THR A 167 -0.62 -12.39 -26.18
CA THR A 167 -1.38 -13.64 -26.22
C THR A 167 -1.15 -14.41 -27.52
N ALA A 168 -1.00 -15.74 -27.43
CA ALA A 168 -0.84 -16.59 -28.62
C ALA A 168 -2.11 -16.67 -29.47
N VAL A 169 -3.28 -16.48 -28.85
CA VAL A 169 -4.58 -16.75 -29.47
C VAL A 169 -5.13 -15.56 -30.28
N GLN A 170 -4.66 -14.33 -30.04
CA GLN A 170 -5.21 -13.13 -30.71
C GLN A 170 -4.16 -12.04 -31.02
N GLY A 171 -2.88 -12.24 -30.70
CA GLY A 171 -1.83 -11.22 -30.90
C GLY A 171 -2.09 -9.93 -30.10
N MET A 172 -2.97 -9.98 -29.10
CA MET A 172 -3.29 -8.84 -28.26
C MET A 172 -2.10 -8.55 -27.35
N THR A 173 -1.68 -7.29 -27.36
CA THR A 173 -0.61 -6.79 -26.50
C THR A 173 -1.19 -6.18 -25.22
N ILE A 174 -0.36 -6.05 -24.19
CA ILE A 174 -0.74 -5.41 -22.91
C ILE A 174 -1.29 -3.99 -23.15
N ASP A 175 -0.68 -3.23 -24.08
CA ASP A 175 -1.09 -1.87 -24.42
C ASP A 175 -2.55 -1.83 -24.95
N ALA A 176 -2.99 -2.85 -25.70
CA ALA A 176 -4.36 -2.93 -26.24
C ALA A 176 -5.43 -3.29 -25.18
N LEU A 177 -5.01 -3.93 -24.08
CA LEU A 177 -5.89 -4.29 -22.95
C LEU A 177 -5.87 -3.23 -21.85
N SER A 178 -4.91 -2.31 -21.89
CA SER A 178 -4.74 -1.28 -20.89
C SER A 178 -5.79 -0.15 -21.01
N GLY A 179 -6.16 0.44 -19.89
CA GLY A 179 -7.11 1.52 -19.78
C GLY A 179 -6.74 2.49 -18.65
N ALA A 180 -7.21 3.73 -18.76
CA ALA A 180 -6.96 4.74 -17.75
C ALA A 180 -7.66 4.38 -16.43
N THR A 181 -6.96 4.58 -15.31
CA THR A 181 -7.60 4.48 -13.99
C THR A 181 -8.52 5.67 -13.76
N PRO A 182 -9.55 5.57 -12.90
CA PRO A 182 -10.44 6.68 -12.58
C PRO A 182 -9.71 7.93 -12.05
N LEU A 183 -8.64 7.73 -11.26
CA LEU A 183 -7.81 8.83 -10.75
C LEU A 183 -7.02 9.51 -11.87
N ASP A 184 -6.41 8.71 -12.74
CA ASP A 184 -5.62 9.23 -13.86
C ASP A 184 -6.51 9.95 -14.88
N TYR A 185 -7.63 9.33 -15.26
CA TYR A 185 -8.62 9.92 -16.15
C TYR A 185 -9.18 11.24 -15.60
N ALA A 186 -9.59 11.28 -14.32
CA ALA A 186 -10.08 12.51 -13.70
C ALA A 186 -9.02 13.62 -13.75
N LYS A 187 -7.75 13.29 -13.45
CA LYS A 187 -6.64 14.23 -13.46
C LYS A 187 -6.37 14.78 -14.85
N THR A 188 -6.30 13.93 -15.87
CA THR A 188 -6.08 14.34 -17.27
C THR A 188 -7.20 15.26 -17.74
N GLN A 189 -8.47 14.89 -17.51
CA GLN A 189 -9.61 15.69 -17.97
C GLN A 189 -9.73 17.03 -17.25
N LEU A 190 -9.47 17.06 -15.93
CA LEU A 190 -9.39 18.32 -15.18
C LEU A 190 -8.26 19.22 -15.70
N GLY A 191 -7.11 18.65 -16.06
CA GLY A 191 -6.01 19.37 -16.68
C GLY A 191 -6.36 19.96 -18.05
N LEU A 192 -7.31 19.35 -18.76
CA LEU A 192 -7.88 19.86 -20.02
C LEU A 192 -9.01 20.90 -19.79
N GLY A 193 -9.32 21.24 -18.54
CA GLY A 193 -10.35 22.21 -18.18
C GLY A 193 -11.78 21.66 -18.23
N GLN A 194 -11.95 20.34 -18.32
CA GLN A 194 -13.26 19.71 -18.30
C GLN A 194 -13.85 19.74 -16.88
N PRO A 195 -15.13 20.11 -16.71
CA PRO A 195 -15.74 20.17 -15.38
C PRO A 195 -15.98 18.75 -14.82
N MET A 196 -15.82 18.58 -13.50
CA MET A 196 -16.04 17.29 -12.82
C MET A 196 -17.43 16.67 -13.09
N ALA A 197 -18.44 17.49 -13.35
CA ALA A 197 -19.79 17.04 -13.66
C ALA A 197 -19.84 16.19 -14.94
N GLU A 198 -19.08 16.56 -15.96
CA GLU A 198 -19.01 15.83 -17.24
C GLU A 198 -18.11 14.60 -17.12
N ILE A 199 -17.00 14.73 -16.39
CA ILE A 199 -16.06 13.63 -16.14
C ILE A 199 -16.77 12.45 -15.44
N ARG A 200 -17.60 12.72 -14.43
CA ARG A 200 -18.26 11.69 -13.61
C ARG A 200 -19.33 10.89 -14.36
N VAL A 201 -19.86 11.40 -15.48
CA VAL A 201 -20.87 10.70 -16.28
C VAL A 201 -20.26 9.56 -17.11
N GLN A 202 -18.92 9.54 -17.24
CA GLN A 202 -18.23 8.50 -17.98
C GLN A 202 -18.41 7.12 -17.33
N PRO A 203 -18.50 6.03 -18.12
CA PRO A 203 -18.69 4.66 -17.60
C PRO A 203 -17.62 4.22 -16.59
N LEU A 204 -16.45 4.85 -16.59
CA LEU A 204 -15.36 4.58 -15.65
C LEU A 204 -15.73 4.85 -14.18
N PHE A 205 -16.70 5.71 -13.91
CA PHE A 205 -17.11 6.11 -12.56
C PHE A 205 -18.34 5.34 -12.08
N GLY A 206 -18.27 4.89 -10.83
CA GLY A 206 -19.34 4.22 -10.11
C GLY A 206 -20.20 5.20 -9.31
N ILE A 207 -20.70 4.74 -8.16
CA ILE A 207 -21.57 5.54 -7.28
C ILE A 207 -20.78 6.71 -6.66
N VAL A 208 -19.59 6.42 -6.14
CA VAL A 208 -18.75 7.31 -5.34
C VAL A 208 -17.31 7.38 -5.86
N GLY A 209 -16.79 6.27 -6.38
CA GLY A 209 -15.43 6.07 -6.86
C GLY A 209 -15.41 5.59 -8.31
N GLY A 210 -14.41 4.79 -8.65
CA GLY A 210 -14.35 4.08 -9.92
C GLY A 210 -15.11 2.76 -9.90
N GLN A 211 -15.65 2.37 -11.05
CA GLN A 211 -16.26 1.05 -11.22
C GLN A 211 -15.24 -0.05 -10.88
N GLY A 212 -15.65 -1.03 -10.08
CA GLY A 212 -14.77 -2.08 -9.52
C GLY A 212 -13.89 -1.64 -8.35
N TRP A 213 -13.30 -0.45 -8.41
CA TRP A 213 -12.42 0.09 -7.35
C TRP A 213 -13.14 0.26 -6.00
N GLU A 214 -14.42 0.61 -6.02
CA GLU A 214 -15.25 0.70 -4.80
C GLU A 214 -15.30 -0.61 -4.02
N TRP A 215 -15.44 -1.74 -4.71
CA TRP A 215 -15.53 -3.06 -4.10
C TRP A 215 -14.19 -3.53 -3.54
N ILE A 216 -13.09 -3.22 -4.23
CA ILE A 216 -11.73 -3.47 -3.74
C ILE A 216 -11.50 -2.69 -2.44
N ASN A 217 -11.82 -1.41 -2.46
CA ASN A 217 -11.66 -0.54 -1.30
C ASN A 217 -12.60 -0.94 -0.15
N ALA A 218 -13.82 -1.41 -0.43
CA ALA A 218 -14.70 -2.00 0.58
C ALA A 218 -14.09 -3.27 1.21
N GLY A 219 -13.45 -4.12 0.42
CA GLY A 219 -12.72 -5.30 0.90
C GLY A 219 -11.55 -4.93 1.82
N PHE A 220 -10.74 -3.94 1.43
CA PHE A 220 -9.65 -3.43 2.28
C PHE A 220 -10.17 -2.71 3.54
N LEU A 221 -11.29 -1.99 3.45
CA LEU A 221 -11.93 -1.37 4.60
C LEU A 221 -12.40 -2.43 5.60
N LEU A 222 -13.04 -3.50 5.14
CA LEU A 222 -13.49 -4.61 5.99
C LEU A 222 -12.30 -5.25 6.70
N GLY A 223 -11.22 -5.52 5.96
CA GLY A 223 -9.96 -6.03 6.52
C GLY A 223 -9.34 -5.09 7.56
N GLY A 224 -9.27 -3.79 7.25
CA GLY A 224 -8.75 -2.76 8.14
C GLY A 224 -9.56 -2.60 9.42
N LEU A 225 -10.90 -2.61 9.33
CA LEU A 225 -11.79 -2.58 10.49
C LEU A 225 -11.62 -3.83 11.37
N TRP A 226 -11.41 -5.00 10.75
CA TRP A 226 -11.10 -6.22 11.50
C TRP A 226 -9.76 -6.13 12.24
N LEU A 227 -8.71 -5.55 11.63
CA LEU A 227 -7.43 -5.31 12.31
C LEU A 227 -7.58 -4.35 13.50
N LEU A 228 -8.42 -3.31 13.37
CA LEU A 228 -8.76 -2.41 14.48
C LEU A 228 -9.50 -3.13 15.60
N TYR A 229 -10.50 -3.94 15.26
CA TYR A 229 -11.24 -4.74 16.23
C TYR A 229 -10.33 -5.72 16.99
N LYS A 230 -9.41 -6.38 16.28
CA LYS A 230 -8.40 -7.27 16.87
C LYS A 230 -7.26 -6.53 17.59
N ARG A 231 -7.26 -5.19 17.56
CA ARG A 231 -6.24 -4.30 18.15
C ARG A 231 -4.83 -4.61 17.65
N VAL A 232 -4.72 -5.04 16.40
CA VAL A 232 -3.44 -5.26 15.71
C VAL A 232 -2.81 -3.93 15.34
N ILE A 233 -3.64 -3.04 14.77
CA ILE A 233 -3.28 -1.67 14.44
C ILE A 233 -4.03 -0.72 15.37
N SER A 234 -3.47 0.48 15.57
CA SER A 234 -4.13 1.53 16.34
C SER A 234 -4.96 2.44 15.43
N TRP A 235 -6.09 2.94 15.91
CA TRP A 235 -7.00 3.81 15.15
C TRP A 235 -6.41 5.19 14.82
N HIS A 236 -5.38 5.63 15.55
CA HIS A 236 -4.79 6.97 15.41
C HIS A 236 -4.30 7.26 13.98
N ILE A 237 -3.52 6.35 13.38
CA ILE A 237 -2.95 6.57 12.04
C ILE A 237 -4.03 6.54 10.95
N PRO A 238 -4.87 5.48 10.84
CA PRO A 238 -5.90 5.45 9.80
C PRO A 238 -6.87 6.61 9.91
N LEU A 239 -7.34 6.95 11.12
CA LEU A 239 -8.29 8.04 11.30
C LEU A 239 -7.66 9.40 10.95
N ALA A 240 -6.42 9.64 11.37
CA ALA A 240 -5.75 10.91 11.07
C ALA A 240 -5.47 11.08 9.57
N MET A 241 -5.03 10.01 8.89
CA MET A 241 -4.78 10.03 7.45
C MET A 241 -6.05 10.24 6.64
N LEU A 242 -7.11 9.47 6.91
CA LEU A 242 -8.38 9.62 6.20
C LEU A 242 -9.06 10.96 6.55
N GLY A 243 -8.99 11.38 7.81
CA GLY A 243 -9.57 12.64 8.28
C GLY A 243 -8.91 13.86 7.66
N SER A 244 -7.57 13.93 7.62
CA SER A 244 -6.89 15.09 7.03
C SER A 244 -7.11 15.19 5.52
N LEU A 245 -7.08 14.05 4.82
CA LEU A 245 -7.40 13.98 3.39
C LEU A 245 -8.85 14.40 3.11
N LEU A 246 -9.81 13.92 3.91
CA LEU A 246 -11.22 14.28 3.79
C LEU A 246 -11.43 15.79 4.03
N ILE A 247 -10.83 16.35 5.08
CA ILE A 247 -10.97 17.78 5.41
C ILE A 247 -10.43 18.64 4.27
N LEU A 248 -9.22 18.35 3.76
CA LEU A 248 -8.67 19.11 2.63
C LEU A 248 -9.51 18.98 1.38
N ALA A 249 -9.94 17.76 1.04
CA ALA A 249 -10.77 17.53 -0.13
C ALA A 249 -12.11 18.26 -0.04
N LEU A 250 -12.76 18.28 1.13
CA LEU A 250 -13.99 19.04 1.35
C LEU A 250 -13.76 20.55 1.22
N CYS A 251 -12.65 21.08 1.76
CA CYS A 251 -12.32 22.49 1.64
C CYS A 251 -12.18 22.92 0.17
N PHE A 252 -11.39 22.19 -0.62
CA PHE A 252 -11.16 22.54 -2.03
C PHE A 252 -12.38 22.26 -2.92
N GLN A 253 -13.13 21.19 -2.66
CA GLN A 253 -14.40 20.93 -3.32
C GLN A 253 -15.39 22.08 -3.08
N TRP A 254 -15.45 22.63 -1.87
CA TRP A 254 -16.34 23.74 -1.55
C TRP A 254 -15.89 25.05 -2.22
N LEU A 255 -14.58 25.30 -2.31
CA LEU A 255 -14.01 26.48 -2.95
C LEU A 255 -14.20 26.48 -4.47
N ASN A 256 -14.04 25.32 -5.13
CA ASN A 256 -14.26 25.17 -6.56
C ASN A 256 -14.83 23.79 -6.91
N PRO A 257 -16.16 23.62 -6.89
CA PRO A 257 -16.81 22.33 -7.15
C PRO A 257 -16.58 21.77 -8.54
N ALA A 258 -16.31 22.62 -9.54
CA ALA A 258 -16.10 22.19 -10.92
C ALA A 258 -14.67 21.70 -11.16
N GLY A 259 -13.69 22.23 -10.43
CA GLY A 259 -12.26 21.96 -10.61
C GLY A 259 -11.66 20.90 -9.70
N TYR A 260 -12.39 20.40 -8.69
CA TYR A 260 -11.88 19.40 -7.76
C TYR A 260 -12.81 18.19 -7.63
N PRO A 261 -12.26 16.95 -7.60
CA PRO A 261 -13.06 15.76 -7.36
C PRO A 261 -13.73 15.79 -5.98
N SER A 262 -14.79 14.97 -5.84
CA SER A 262 -15.49 14.90 -4.55
C SER A 262 -14.60 14.32 -3.44
N ALA A 263 -14.84 14.74 -2.20
CA ALA A 263 -14.05 14.26 -1.07
C ALA A 263 -14.16 12.74 -0.87
N LEU A 264 -15.34 12.17 -1.13
CA LEU A 264 -15.54 10.71 -1.08
C LEU A 264 -14.81 9.99 -2.22
N PHE A 265 -14.71 10.60 -3.41
CA PHE A 265 -13.92 10.05 -4.50
C PHE A 265 -12.46 9.92 -4.11
N HIS A 266 -11.88 10.90 -3.39
CA HIS A 266 -10.51 10.77 -2.89
C HIS A 266 -10.33 9.62 -1.89
N LEU A 267 -11.32 9.33 -1.04
CA LEU A 267 -11.24 8.24 -0.05
C LEU A 267 -11.41 6.85 -0.67
N VAL A 268 -12.31 6.71 -1.65
CA VAL A 268 -12.72 5.42 -2.22
C VAL A 268 -12.00 5.12 -3.54
N SER A 269 -11.07 5.97 -3.98
CA SER A 269 -10.30 5.77 -5.22
C SER A 269 -8.80 5.61 -4.99
N GLY A 270 -8.19 4.75 -5.80
CA GLY A 270 -6.78 4.37 -5.71
C GLY A 270 -6.46 3.62 -4.41
N GLY A 271 -5.22 3.73 -3.97
CA GLY A 271 -4.68 2.98 -2.83
C GLY A 271 -4.88 3.63 -1.45
N VAL A 272 -5.84 4.55 -1.23
CA VAL A 272 -5.96 5.26 0.06
C VAL A 272 -6.29 4.33 1.22
N LEU A 273 -7.27 3.43 1.06
CA LEU A 273 -7.68 2.55 2.16
C LEU A 273 -6.64 1.46 2.41
N LEU A 274 -6.03 0.91 1.35
CA LEU A 274 -4.86 0.04 1.48
C LEU A 274 -3.73 0.76 2.23
N GLY A 275 -3.45 2.00 1.83
CA GLY A 275 -2.52 2.92 2.45
C GLY A 275 -2.76 3.13 3.94
N ALA A 276 -3.97 3.53 4.30
CA ALA A 276 -4.33 3.93 5.65
C ALA A 276 -4.32 2.76 6.64
N PHE A 277 -4.77 1.58 6.22
CA PHE A 277 -4.94 0.44 7.15
C PHE A 277 -3.78 -0.56 7.14
N PHE A 278 -3.02 -0.67 6.05
CA PHE A 278 -2.01 -1.73 5.89
C PHE A 278 -0.59 -1.22 5.65
N ILE A 279 -0.41 -0.01 5.11
CA ILE A 279 0.91 0.52 4.76
C ILE A 279 1.38 1.53 5.81
N ALA A 280 0.57 2.56 6.07
CA ALA A 280 0.89 3.64 7.01
C ALA A 280 0.94 3.14 8.47
N THR A 281 0.28 2.02 8.76
CA THR A 281 0.21 1.38 10.09
C THR A 281 1.34 0.39 10.35
N ASP A 282 2.37 0.36 9.49
CA ASP A 282 3.55 -0.48 9.70
C ASP A 282 4.18 -0.21 11.09
N PRO A 283 4.27 -1.22 11.97
CA PRO A 283 4.75 -1.04 13.34
C PRO A 283 6.22 -0.63 13.43
N VAL A 284 7.03 -0.84 12.38
CA VAL A 284 8.45 -0.51 12.42
C VAL A 284 8.72 0.94 12.03
N THR A 285 8.02 1.44 11.01
CA THR A 285 8.39 2.71 10.37
C THR A 285 7.49 3.87 10.79
N ALA A 286 6.32 3.59 11.36
CA ALA A 286 5.40 4.61 11.82
C ALA A 286 5.80 5.17 13.19
N ALA A 287 5.29 6.36 13.52
CA ALA A 287 5.52 6.99 14.81
C ALA A 287 5.10 6.10 16.00
N ALA A 288 5.95 6.04 17.02
CA ALA A 288 5.73 5.18 18.17
C ALA A 288 4.68 5.77 19.13
N THR A 289 4.67 7.10 19.33
CA THR A 289 3.85 7.74 20.36
C THR A 289 2.39 7.94 19.91
N PRO A 290 1.38 7.92 20.80
CA PRO A 290 -0.02 8.11 20.41
C PRO A 290 -0.31 9.44 19.71
N ARG A 291 0.33 10.53 20.17
CA ARG A 291 0.23 11.85 19.53
C ARG A 291 1.02 11.90 18.23
N GLY A 292 2.22 11.34 18.22
CA GLY A 292 3.05 11.24 17.02
C GLY A 292 2.33 10.51 15.90
N ARG A 293 1.61 9.43 16.20
CA ARG A 293 0.76 8.70 15.24
C ARG A 293 -0.32 9.56 14.58
N LEU A 294 -0.92 10.49 15.31
CA LEU A 294 -1.90 11.43 14.77
C LEU A 294 -1.24 12.43 13.82
N PHE A 295 -0.09 13.02 14.19
CA PHE A 295 0.64 13.94 13.33
C PHE A 295 1.19 13.25 12.07
N TYR A 296 1.77 12.06 12.25
CA TYR A 296 2.26 11.21 11.17
C TYR A 296 1.12 10.88 10.20
N GLY A 297 0.01 10.32 10.69
CA GLY A 297 -1.14 10.00 9.83
C GLY A 297 -1.72 11.23 9.14
N ALA A 298 -1.91 12.33 9.86
CA ALA A 298 -2.40 13.58 9.28
C ALA A 298 -1.48 14.09 8.17
N GLY A 299 -0.15 14.05 8.38
CA GLY A 299 0.84 14.41 7.38
C GLY A 299 0.80 13.52 6.14
N VAL A 300 0.63 12.20 6.30
CA VAL A 300 0.46 11.28 5.17
C VAL A 300 -0.79 11.65 4.37
N GLY A 301 -1.92 11.91 5.03
CA GLY A 301 -3.17 12.28 4.36
C GLY A 301 -3.08 13.64 3.63
N CYS A 302 -2.44 14.64 4.25
CA CYS A 302 -2.22 15.95 3.66
C CYS A 302 -1.32 15.86 2.42
N LEU A 303 -0.18 15.18 2.52
CA LEU A 303 0.75 15.00 1.40
C LEU A 303 0.12 14.18 0.28
N THR A 304 -0.68 13.15 0.63
CA THR A 304 -1.42 12.37 -0.37
C THR A 304 -2.36 13.28 -1.18
N TYR A 305 -3.11 14.15 -0.52
CA TYR A 305 -3.98 15.10 -1.21
C TYR A 305 -3.20 16.06 -2.10
N ILE A 306 -2.13 16.68 -1.58
CA ILE A 306 -1.27 17.61 -2.33
C ILE A 306 -0.72 16.96 -3.60
N ILE A 307 -0.19 15.74 -3.50
CA ILE A 307 0.42 15.02 -4.62
C ILE A 307 -0.64 14.61 -5.65
N ARG A 308 -1.81 14.14 -5.19
CA ARG A 308 -2.91 13.76 -6.10
C ARG A 308 -3.40 14.94 -6.92
N THR A 309 -3.58 16.09 -6.26
CA THR A 309 -4.15 17.30 -6.86
C THR A 309 -3.16 18.05 -7.75
N TRP A 310 -1.93 18.28 -7.27
CA TRP A 310 -0.95 19.14 -7.97
C TRP A 310 0.34 18.44 -8.38
N GLY A 311 0.60 17.21 -7.91
CA GLY A 311 1.77 16.44 -8.29
C GLY A 311 1.65 15.82 -9.69
N GLY A 312 2.69 15.13 -10.15
CA GLY A 312 2.69 14.42 -11.43
C GLY A 312 2.02 13.04 -11.41
N TYR A 313 1.79 12.47 -10.23
CA TYR A 313 1.25 11.11 -10.08
C TYR A 313 -0.24 11.13 -9.73
N PRO A 314 -1.07 10.22 -10.30
CA PRO A 314 -2.49 10.11 -9.93
C PRO A 314 -2.73 9.57 -8.53
N ASP A 315 -1.82 8.74 -8.01
CA ASP A 315 -1.81 8.29 -6.62
C ASP A 315 -0.57 8.81 -5.88
N GLY A 316 -0.78 9.31 -4.66
CA GLY A 316 0.24 9.99 -3.86
C GLY A 316 0.64 9.27 -2.57
N VAL A 317 -0.04 8.16 -2.23
CA VAL A 317 0.08 7.51 -0.91
C VAL A 317 1.51 7.03 -0.63
N ALA A 318 2.15 6.36 -1.59
CA ALA A 318 3.47 5.79 -1.38
C ALA A 318 4.55 6.86 -1.09
N PHE A 319 4.55 7.93 -1.90
CA PHE A 319 5.44 9.07 -1.68
C PHE A 319 5.15 9.78 -0.35
N ALA A 320 3.88 9.98 -0.01
CA ALA A 320 3.48 10.58 1.26
C ALA A 320 3.95 9.75 2.46
N VAL A 321 3.79 8.43 2.42
CA VAL A 321 4.29 7.53 3.48
C VAL A 321 5.81 7.61 3.60
N LEU A 322 6.55 7.52 2.50
CA LEU A 322 8.01 7.59 2.56
C LEU A 322 8.53 8.93 3.09
N LEU A 323 7.94 10.04 2.64
CA LEU A 323 8.29 11.37 3.15
C LEU A 323 7.99 11.49 4.65
N MET A 324 6.84 10.97 5.10
CA MET A 324 6.50 11.01 6.52
C MET A 324 7.38 10.08 7.36
N ASN A 325 7.78 8.91 6.85
CA ASN A 325 8.74 8.03 7.51
C ASN A 325 10.07 8.75 7.82
N MET A 326 10.55 9.63 6.90
CA MET A 326 11.74 10.46 7.17
C MET A 326 11.56 11.39 8.38
N THR A 327 10.33 11.84 8.62
CA THR A 327 10.01 12.78 9.71
C THR A 327 9.70 12.09 11.04
N VAL A 328 9.52 10.76 11.07
CA VAL A 328 9.12 10.02 12.28
C VAL A 328 10.08 10.25 13.46
N PRO A 329 11.41 10.20 13.31
CA PRO A 329 12.32 10.49 14.43
C PRO A 329 12.11 11.88 15.05
N LEU A 330 11.81 12.88 14.21
CA LEU A 330 11.52 14.25 14.65
C LEU A 330 10.17 14.32 15.37
N ILE A 331 9.14 13.67 14.82
CA ILE A 331 7.80 13.62 15.41
C ILE A 331 7.88 12.97 16.79
N ASP A 332 8.53 11.82 16.91
CA ASP A 332 8.64 11.10 18.19
C ASP A 332 9.47 11.88 19.22
N TYR A 333 10.50 12.62 18.78
CA TYR A 333 11.26 13.53 19.66
C TYR A 333 10.39 14.63 20.27
N TYR A 334 9.47 15.23 19.50
CA TYR A 334 8.59 16.30 19.98
C TYR A 334 7.27 15.83 20.59
N THR A 335 6.94 14.53 20.49
CA THR A 335 5.69 13.98 21.02
C THR A 335 5.86 12.95 22.14
N PRO A 336 6.85 13.10 23.05
CA PRO A 336 7.08 12.10 24.09
C PRO A 336 5.82 11.94 24.97
N PRO A 337 5.47 10.71 25.35
CA PRO A 337 4.36 10.48 26.26
C PRO A 337 4.69 11.11 27.62
N ARG A 338 3.65 11.58 28.33
CA ARG A 338 3.81 12.10 29.69
C ARG A 338 4.31 10.97 30.59
N VAL A 339 5.46 11.17 31.23
CA VAL A 339 5.93 10.26 32.28
C VAL A 339 4.94 10.35 33.44
N PHE A 340 4.43 9.21 33.89
CA PHE A 340 3.49 9.13 34.99
C PHE A 340 4.13 9.75 36.26
N GLY A 341 3.44 10.70 36.91
CA GLY A 341 3.86 11.29 38.18
C GLY A 341 4.58 12.65 38.13
N HIS A 342 4.71 13.30 36.97
CA HIS A 342 5.24 14.69 36.90
C HIS A 342 4.15 15.70 36.48
N ASN A 343 4.03 16.80 37.24
CA ASN A 343 3.15 17.93 36.91
C ASN A 343 3.79 18.82 35.83
N ARG A 344 2.93 19.45 35.00
CA ARG A 344 3.32 20.39 33.94
C ARG A 344 4.11 21.56 34.54
N HIS A 345 5.36 21.74 34.13
CA HIS A 345 6.00 23.05 34.15
C HIS A 345 5.81 23.71 32.79
#